data_AF-A0A966YSE8-F1
#
_entry.id   AF-A0A966YSE8-F1
#
_cell.length_a   1.000
_cell.length_b   1.000
_cell.length_c   1.000
_cell.angle_alpha   90.00
_cell.angle_beta   90.00
_cell.angle_gamma   90.00
#
_symmetry.space_group_name_H-M   'P 1'
#
loop_
_entity.id
_entity.type
_entity.pdbx_description
1 polymer ?
#
loop_
_entity_poly.entity_id
_entity_poly.type
_entity_poly.pdbx_seq_one_letter_code
_entity_poly.pdbx_strand_id
1 'polypeptide(L)'
;MLYGRLSSSEATATTRVLDDLTGQRLSSVTAALDELGLEYRAIAEETQGVAEEFVFRTDPAAGTVVVEGTTILLYYNPTEALQSVPNVAGFTLDEARRQLVSRGFSTNETTEVSDVAVGLVIRTDPPAGSRIRQDEGVTIYVSGGPDEVSVPAIVLNQSEDAALDFLTNTTGLSVTIERIVDPVVPEGTVIRTDPAPNTIVRRGSEITLFVSSGPGKTNVPVLVGLLENEATTLLASEDHELTYIVEYVDLETPEDPNDGRVTEQSIRAGTEVDRGSEVIIVVGIAPEPTTTTSTTTTTTTTTTVPPTTTTSTTSTTSTTSTTSTTSTTPSTTAPPTSTAPSTTAPPTTTA
;
A
#
# COMPACT_ATOMS: atom_id res chain seq x y z
N MET A 1 -20.46 -40.52 40.52
CA MET A 1 -20.33 -40.63 39.04
C MET A 1 -21.73 -40.58 38.47
N LEU A 2 -22.17 -39.38 38.11
CA LEU A 2 -23.53 -39.04 37.68
C LEU A 2 -23.58 -39.13 36.14
N TYR A 3 -24.31 -40.09 35.58
CA TYR A 3 -24.60 -40.11 34.13
C TYR A 3 -25.85 -39.23 33.91
N GLY A 4 -25.67 -38.09 33.25
CA GLY A 4 -26.73 -37.12 32.94
C GLY A 4 -26.57 -36.57 31.53
N ARG A 5 -27.59 -36.83 30.72
CA ARG A 5 -27.69 -36.62 29.27
C ARG A 5 -27.58 -35.15 28.86
N LEU A 6 -26.78 -34.89 27.83
CA LEU A 6 -26.92 -33.77 26.89
C LEU A 6 -26.90 -34.43 25.50
N SER A 7 -28.01 -34.98 25.03
CA SER A 7 -28.92 -34.28 24.11
C SER A 7 -28.18 -33.61 22.95
N SER A 8 -27.48 -34.42 22.16
CA SER A 8 -27.25 -34.09 20.75
C SER A 8 -28.55 -34.43 20.03
N SER A 9 -29.17 -33.44 19.39
CA SER A 9 -30.37 -33.61 18.57
C SER A 9 -30.09 -34.58 17.42
N GLU A 10 -30.40 -35.86 17.61
CA GLU A 10 -30.68 -36.74 16.48
C GLU A 10 -32.01 -36.26 15.88
N ALA A 11 -31.93 -35.41 14.86
CA ALA A 11 -33.02 -35.31 13.91
C ALA A 11 -33.10 -36.68 13.22
N THR A 12 -33.98 -37.56 13.69
CA THR A 12 -34.25 -38.83 13.04
C THR A 12 -34.81 -38.53 11.66
N ALA A 13 -33.97 -38.52 10.63
CA ALA A 13 -34.41 -38.31 9.27
C ALA A 13 -35.41 -39.43 8.91
N THR A 14 -36.67 -39.06 8.66
CA THR A 14 -37.70 -40.00 8.22
C THR A 14 -37.24 -40.57 6.88
N THR A 15 -36.99 -41.89 6.84
CA THR A 15 -36.58 -42.60 5.62
C THR A 15 -37.78 -43.31 5.02
N ARG A 16 -37.95 -43.24 3.70
CA ARG A 16 -39.09 -43.81 2.98
C ARG A 16 -38.67 -44.43 1.66
N VAL A 17 -39.30 -45.53 1.26
CA VAL A 17 -39.09 -46.15 -0.05
C VAL A 17 -39.88 -45.36 -1.10
N LEU A 18 -39.24 -44.99 -2.20
CA LEU A 18 -39.89 -44.33 -3.33
C LEU A 18 -40.74 -45.35 -4.10
N ASP A 19 -42.04 -45.09 -4.24
CA ASP A 19 -42.95 -45.93 -5.03
C ASP A 19 -42.65 -45.85 -6.54
N ASP A 20 -43.18 -46.79 -7.33
CA ASP A 20 -43.08 -46.70 -8.79
C ASP A 20 -44.06 -45.66 -9.35
N LEU A 21 -43.49 -44.52 -9.73
CA LEU A 21 -44.21 -43.37 -10.28
C LEU A 21 -44.22 -43.36 -11.81
N THR A 22 -43.60 -44.35 -12.46
CA THR A 22 -43.57 -44.45 -13.93
C THR A 22 -44.94 -44.90 -14.47
N GLY A 23 -45.30 -44.42 -15.66
CA GLY A 23 -46.59 -44.71 -16.28
C GLY A 23 -47.79 -44.04 -15.59
N GLN A 24 -47.54 -43.14 -14.64
CA GLN A 24 -48.57 -42.31 -14.00
C GLN A 24 -48.55 -40.88 -14.57
N ARG A 25 -49.69 -40.19 -14.45
CA ARG A 25 -49.83 -38.80 -14.88
C ARG A 25 -49.07 -37.89 -13.91
N LEU A 26 -48.32 -36.92 -14.43
CA LEU A 26 -47.50 -35.97 -13.66
C LEU A 26 -48.29 -35.35 -12.51
N SER A 27 -49.51 -34.88 -12.76
CA SER A 27 -50.38 -34.27 -11.73
C SER A 27 -50.72 -35.21 -10.56
N SER A 28 -50.85 -36.51 -10.82
CA SER A 28 -51.10 -37.52 -9.79
C SER A 28 -49.83 -37.81 -9.00
N VAL A 29 -48.69 -37.85 -9.70
CA VAL A 29 -47.37 -38.09 -9.10
C VAL A 29 -46.97 -36.94 -8.20
N THR A 30 -47.10 -35.69 -8.66
CA THR A 30 -46.78 -34.51 -7.86
C THR A 30 -47.66 -34.40 -6.63
N ALA A 31 -48.98 -34.65 -6.77
CA ALA A 31 -49.91 -34.67 -5.63
C ALA A 31 -49.55 -35.75 -4.60
N ALA A 32 -49.16 -36.94 -5.05
CA ALA A 32 -48.69 -37.99 -4.17
C ALA A 32 -47.42 -37.54 -3.42
N LEU A 33 -46.41 -37.02 -4.12
CA LEU A 33 -45.15 -36.55 -3.51
C LEU A 33 -45.36 -35.39 -2.53
N ASP A 34 -46.27 -34.47 -2.82
CA ASP A 34 -46.68 -33.39 -1.91
C ASP A 34 -47.32 -33.95 -0.62
N GLU A 35 -48.19 -34.97 -0.71
CA GLU A 35 -48.73 -35.67 0.47
C GLU A 35 -47.65 -36.39 1.29
N LEU A 36 -46.56 -36.80 0.64
CA LEU A 36 -45.43 -37.44 1.30
C LEU A 36 -44.42 -36.44 1.88
N GLY A 37 -44.58 -35.13 1.64
CA GLY A 37 -43.64 -34.10 2.04
C GLY A 37 -42.28 -34.19 1.32
N LEU A 38 -42.26 -34.76 0.11
CA LEU A 38 -41.05 -34.94 -0.67
C LEU A 38 -40.89 -33.81 -1.68
N GLU A 39 -39.67 -33.25 -1.75
CA GLU A 39 -39.36 -32.27 -2.78
C GLU A 39 -39.22 -32.95 -4.15
N TYR A 40 -39.67 -32.29 -5.21
CA TYR A 40 -39.53 -32.80 -6.57
C TYR A 40 -39.22 -31.71 -7.58
N ARG A 41 -38.65 -32.13 -8.71
CA ARG A 41 -38.42 -31.28 -9.88
C ARG A 41 -38.83 -32.03 -11.13
N ALA A 42 -39.82 -31.51 -11.84
CA ALA A 42 -40.25 -32.07 -13.12
C ALA A 42 -39.33 -31.58 -14.26
N ILE A 43 -38.85 -32.52 -15.07
CA ILE A 43 -38.00 -32.30 -16.23
C ILE A 43 -38.77 -32.79 -17.46
N ALA A 44 -39.01 -31.89 -18.41
CA ALA A 44 -39.69 -32.25 -19.65
C ALA A 44 -38.70 -32.96 -20.60
N GLU A 45 -39.02 -34.18 -21.02
CA GLU A 45 -38.20 -34.96 -21.95
C GLU A 45 -39.12 -35.73 -22.92
N GLU A 46 -39.04 -35.39 -24.21
CA GLU A 46 -39.86 -36.03 -25.24
C GLU A 46 -39.45 -37.50 -25.44
N THR A 47 -40.39 -38.42 -25.21
CA THR A 47 -40.15 -39.86 -25.32
C THR A 47 -41.22 -40.52 -26.20
N GLN A 48 -40.79 -41.17 -27.28
CA GLN A 48 -41.70 -41.93 -28.14
C GLN A 48 -42.31 -43.12 -27.39
N GLY A 49 -43.63 -43.27 -27.48
CA GLY A 49 -44.37 -44.39 -26.88
C GLY A 49 -44.88 -44.14 -25.46
N VAL A 50 -44.64 -42.96 -24.89
CA VAL A 50 -45.21 -42.51 -23.60
C VAL A 50 -46.30 -41.46 -23.89
N ALA A 51 -47.44 -41.54 -23.20
CA ALA A 51 -48.50 -40.54 -23.33
C ALA A 51 -48.05 -39.16 -22.79
N GLU A 52 -48.59 -38.09 -23.34
CA GLU A 52 -48.32 -36.71 -22.88
C GLU A 52 -48.74 -36.52 -21.41
N GLU A 53 -47.96 -35.77 -20.64
CA GLU A 53 -48.08 -35.57 -19.19
C GLU A 53 -47.88 -36.84 -18.35
N PHE A 54 -47.25 -37.90 -18.88
CA PHE A 54 -46.91 -39.10 -18.11
C PHE A 54 -45.42 -39.14 -17.76
N VAL A 55 -45.13 -39.51 -16.52
CA VAL A 55 -43.78 -39.75 -16.02
C VAL A 55 -43.30 -41.09 -16.56
N PHE A 56 -42.12 -41.12 -17.18
CA PHE A 56 -41.53 -42.35 -17.71
C PHE A 56 -40.23 -42.74 -17.02
N ARG A 57 -39.62 -41.82 -16.27
CA ARG A 57 -38.38 -42.06 -15.52
C ARG A 57 -38.33 -41.16 -14.29
N THR A 58 -37.78 -41.68 -13.20
CA THR A 58 -37.51 -40.91 -11.97
C THR A 58 -36.06 -41.10 -11.53
N ASP A 59 -35.52 -40.10 -10.86
CA ASP A 59 -34.20 -40.16 -10.20
C ASP A 59 -34.30 -39.54 -8.79
N PRO A 60 -34.13 -40.30 -7.70
CA PRO A 60 -33.75 -41.71 -7.66
C PRO A 60 -34.81 -42.66 -8.26
N ALA A 61 -34.37 -43.85 -8.66
CA ALA A 61 -35.25 -44.86 -9.25
C ALA A 61 -36.25 -45.39 -8.20
N ALA A 62 -37.41 -45.85 -8.67
CA ALA A 62 -38.39 -46.53 -7.83
C ALA A 62 -37.76 -47.67 -7.00
N GLY A 63 -38.21 -47.82 -5.76
CA GLY A 63 -37.68 -48.76 -4.77
C GLY A 63 -36.46 -48.25 -3.99
N THR A 64 -35.92 -47.07 -4.33
CA THR A 64 -34.81 -46.46 -3.58
C THR A 64 -35.32 -45.88 -2.26
N VAL A 65 -34.57 -46.07 -1.17
CA VAL A 65 -34.87 -45.42 0.12
C VAL A 65 -34.38 -43.97 0.05
N VAL A 66 -35.33 -43.03 0.09
CA VAL A 66 -35.10 -41.59 0.12
C VAL A 66 -35.32 -41.06 1.54
N VAL A 67 -34.60 -39.99 1.88
CA VAL A 67 -34.80 -39.26 3.15
C VAL A 67 -35.66 -38.03 2.91
N GLU A 68 -36.39 -37.60 3.94
CA GLU A 68 -37.12 -36.32 3.93
C GLU A 68 -36.17 -35.16 3.54
N GLY A 69 -36.55 -34.36 2.53
CA GLY A 69 -35.69 -33.33 1.92
C GLY A 69 -34.88 -33.79 0.70
N THR A 70 -35.00 -35.05 0.25
CA THR A 70 -34.42 -35.49 -1.04
C THR A 70 -35.26 -34.97 -2.20
N THR A 71 -34.65 -34.23 -3.13
CA THR A 71 -35.33 -33.78 -4.36
C THR A 71 -35.41 -34.91 -5.39
N ILE A 72 -36.63 -35.31 -5.78
CA ILE A 72 -36.87 -36.34 -6.80
C ILE A 72 -37.02 -35.69 -8.17
N LEU A 73 -36.19 -36.10 -9.14
CA LEU A 73 -36.29 -35.66 -10.53
C LEU A 73 -37.32 -36.53 -11.28
N LEU A 74 -38.36 -35.90 -11.83
CA LEU A 74 -39.43 -36.57 -12.58
C LEU A 74 -39.28 -36.25 -14.06
N TYR A 75 -38.93 -37.23 -14.88
CA TYR A 75 -38.88 -37.07 -16.33
C TYR A 75 -40.24 -37.45 -16.93
N TYR A 76 -40.89 -36.49 -17.58
CA TYR A 76 -42.21 -36.66 -18.15
C TYR A 76 -42.25 -36.24 -19.61
N ASN A 77 -43.16 -36.83 -20.38
CA ASN A 77 -43.36 -36.44 -21.78
C ASN A 77 -44.23 -35.17 -21.84
N PRO A 78 -43.72 -34.01 -22.28
CA PRO A 78 -44.50 -32.78 -22.31
C PRO A 78 -45.58 -32.81 -23.41
N THR A 79 -46.65 -32.05 -23.19
CA THR A 79 -47.68 -31.73 -24.20
C THR A 79 -47.18 -30.83 -25.33
N GLU A 80 -46.19 -29.99 -25.06
CA GLU A 80 -45.64 -29.04 -26.03
C GLU A 80 -44.28 -29.51 -26.53
N ALA A 81 -44.03 -29.27 -27.82
CA ALA A 81 -42.77 -29.63 -28.45
C ALA A 81 -41.61 -28.86 -27.80
N LEU A 82 -40.56 -29.58 -27.39
CA LEU A 82 -39.36 -28.97 -26.86
C LEU A 82 -38.57 -28.30 -27.98
N GLN A 83 -38.20 -27.04 -27.78
CA GLN A 83 -37.39 -26.30 -28.73
C GLN A 83 -35.97 -26.10 -28.21
N SER A 84 -35.00 -26.16 -29.12
CA SER A 84 -33.59 -25.98 -28.77
C SER A 84 -33.26 -24.50 -28.63
N VAL A 85 -32.64 -24.13 -27.50
CA VAL A 85 -32.14 -22.78 -27.24
C VAL A 85 -31.02 -22.44 -28.24
N PRO A 86 -31.18 -21.41 -29.09
CA PRO A 86 -30.14 -20.95 -30.00
C PRO A 86 -28.89 -20.48 -29.25
N ASN A 87 -27.71 -20.67 -29.86
CA ASN A 87 -26.50 -20.04 -29.35
C ASN A 87 -26.48 -18.56 -29.69
N VAL A 88 -26.56 -17.72 -28.67
CA VAL A 88 -26.53 -16.25 -28.75
C VAL A 88 -25.30 -15.66 -28.05
N ALA A 89 -24.34 -16.49 -27.63
CA ALA A 89 -23.10 -16.01 -27.02
C ALA A 89 -22.29 -15.18 -28.03
N GLY A 90 -21.76 -14.04 -27.58
CA GLY A 90 -20.99 -13.09 -28.41
C GLY A 90 -21.84 -12.12 -29.23
N PHE A 91 -23.17 -12.28 -29.26
CA PHE A 91 -24.07 -11.30 -29.87
C PHE A 91 -24.36 -10.13 -28.93
N THR A 92 -24.86 -9.04 -29.50
CA THR A 92 -25.44 -7.94 -28.72
C THR A 92 -26.75 -8.38 -28.06
N LEU A 93 -27.13 -7.76 -26.94
CA LEU A 93 -28.40 -8.03 -26.25
C LEU A 93 -29.61 -7.98 -27.20
N ASP A 94 -29.66 -6.99 -28.09
CA ASP A 94 -30.77 -6.83 -29.05
C ASP A 94 -30.82 -7.95 -30.12
N GLU A 95 -29.67 -8.43 -30.57
CA GLU A 95 -29.59 -9.57 -31.50
C GLU A 95 -29.99 -10.87 -30.82
N ALA A 96 -29.45 -11.12 -29.62
CA ALA A 96 -29.76 -12.30 -28.82
C ALA A 96 -31.25 -12.37 -28.50
N ARG A 97 -31.84 -11.25 -28.05
CA ARG A 97 -33.28 -11.15 -27.77
C ARG A 97 -34.12 -11.42 -29.01
N ARG A 98 -33.79 -10.81 -30.15
CA ARG A 98 -34.52 -11.06 -31.41
C ARG A 98 -34.44 -12.52 -31.82
N GLN A 99 -33.28 -13.15 -31.69
CA GLN A 99 -33.09 -14.54 -32.06
C GLN A 99 -33.90 -15.48 -31.14
N LEU A 100 -33.93 -15.24 -29.84
CA LEU A 100 -34.71 -16.02 -28.88
C LEU A 100 -36.22 -15.81 -29.06
N VAL A 101 -36.68 -14.56 -29.17
CA VAL A 101 -38.10 -14.23 -29.39
C VAL A 101 -38.59 -14.73 -30.76
N SER A 102 -37.73 -14.76 -31.80
CA SER A 102 -38.10 -15.35 -33.10
C SER A 102 -38.35 -16.86 -33.04
N ARG A 103 -37.79 -17.53 -32.01
CA ARG A 103 -38.08 -18.92 -31.66
C ARG A 103 -39.20 -19.03 -30.64
N GLY A 104 -39.82 -17.93 -30.26
CA GLY A 104 -40.94 -17.92 -29.32
C GLY A 104 -40.57 -18.10 -27.86
N PHE A 105 -39.27 -18.06 -27.51
CA PHE A 105 -38.82 -18.05 -26.11
C PHE A 105 -39.08 -16.69 -25.45
N SER A 106 -39.47 -16.72 -24.18
CA SER A 106 -39.48 -15.53 -23.33
C SER A 106 -38.07 -15.23 -22.83
N THR A 107 -37.64 -13.97 -22.81
CA THR A 107 -36.27 -13.59 -22.43
C THR A 107 -36.25 -12.71 -21.19
N ASN A 108 -35.40 -13.07 -20.22
CA ASN A 108 -35.00 -12.19 -19.12
C ASN A 108 -33.53 -11.79 -19.32
N GLU A 109 -33.11 -10.68 -18.72
CA GLU A 109 -31.72 -10.20 -18.83
C GLU A 109 -31.13 -9.98 -17.45
N THR A 110 -29.84 -10.28 -17.31
CA THR A 110 -29.07 -10.04 -16.09
C THR A 110 -27.65 -9.66 -16.49
N THR A 111 -27.10 -8.63 -15.84
CA THR A 111 -25.73 -8.19 -16.07
C THR A 111 -24.79 -8.91 -15.10
N GLU A 112 -23.68 -9.43 -15.60
CA GLU A 112 -22.65 -10.11 -14.82
C GLU A 112 -21.27 -9.55 -15.16
N VAL A 113 -20.39 -9.49 -14.17
CA VAL A 113 -18.97 -9.13 -14.39
C VAL A 113 -18.29 -10.19 -15.24
N SER A 114 -17.60 -9.78 -16.30
CA SER A 114 -16.86 -10.69 -17.17
C SER A 114 -15.74 -9.96 -17.91
N ASP A 115 -14.67 -10.67 -18.27
CA ASP A 115 -13.59 -10.11 -19.12
C ASP A 115 -14.05 -9.81 -20.57
N VAL A 116 -15.28 -10.17 -20.93
CA VAL A 116 -15.89 -9.86 -22.24
C VAL A 116 -16.29 -8.39 -22.31
N ALA A 117 -16.23 -7.77 -23.49
CA ALA A 117 -16.66 -6.38 -23.69
C ALA A 117 -18.12 -6.14 -23.24
N VAL A 118 -18.35 -4.96 -22.65
CA VAL A 118 -19.68 -4.52 -22.19
C VAL A 118 -20.75 -4.68 -23.28
N GLY A 119 -21.91 -5.20 -22.88
CA GLY A 119 -23.10 -5.29 -23.75
C GLY A 119 -23.15 -6.52 -24.65
N LEU A 120 -22.15 -7.39 -24.58
CA LEU A 120 -22.16 -8.69 -25.24
C LEU A 120 -22.73 -9.78 -24.34
N VAL A 121 -23.48 -10.70 -24.92
CA VAL A 121 -24.00 -11.87 -24.21
C VAL A 121 -22.85 -12.85 -23.93
N ILE A 122 -22.67 -13.20 -22.66
CA ILE A 122 -21.64 -14.14 -22.22
C ILE A 122 -22.15 -15.58 -22.18
N ARG A 123 -23.41 -15.77 -21.77
CA ARG A 123 -24.08 -17.08 -21.68
C ARG A 123 -25.59 -16.90 -21.55
N THR A 124 -26.31 -17.99 -21.69
CA THR A 124 -27.74 -18.09 -21.36
C THR A 124 -27.95 -19.16 -20.30
N ASP A 125 -29.03 -19.02 -19.53
CA ASP A 125 -29.57 -20.09 -18.69
C ASP A 125 -31.05 -20.28 -19.03
N PRO A 126 -31.46 -21.45 -19.56
CA PRO A 126 -30.66 -22.65 -19.87
C PRO A 126 -29.57 -22.44 -20.95
N PRO A 127 -28.49 -23.27 -20.97
CA PRO A 127 -27.38 -23.10 -21.90
C PRO A 127 -27.80 -23.41 -23.35
N ALA A 128 -27.08 -22.84 -24.31
CA ALA A 128 -27.33 -23.07 -25.73
C ALA A 128 -27.36 -24.57 -26.09
N GLY A 129 -28.31 -24.96 -26.94
CA GLY A 129 -28.57 -26.34 -27.31
C GLY A 129 -29.55 -27.08 -26.40
N SER A 130 -29.82 -26.57 -25.19
CA SER A 130 -30.81 -27.15 -24.27
C SER A 130 -32.18 -27.22 -24.93
N ARG A 131 -32.91 -28.31 -24.68
CA ARG A 131 -34.29 -28.49 -25.16
C ARG A 131 -35.25 -28.13 -24.04
N ILE A 132 -35.95 -27.01 -24.19
CA ILE A 132 -36.89 -26.51 -23.19
C ILE A 132 -38.24 -26.23 -23.82
N ARG A 133 -39.26 -26.07 -22.98
CA ARG A 133 -40.59 -25.70 -23.45
C ARG A 133 -40.58 -24.25 -23.97
N GLN A 134 -41.47 -23.93 -24.90
CA GLN A 134 -41.50 -22.61 -25.53
C GLN A 134 -41.98 -21.51 -24.55
N ASP A 135 -42.81 -21.88 -23.58
CA ASP A 135 -43.27 -21.02 -22.48
C ASP A 135 -42.22 -20.81 -21.38
N GLU A 136 -41.15 -21.63 -21.36
CA GLU A 136 -40.04 -21.49 -20.43
C GLU A 136 -39.17 -20.27 -20.80
N GLY A 137 -38.83 -19.46 -19.78
CA GLY A 137 -38.02 -18.26 -19.97
C GLY A 137 -36.53 -18.59 -20.06
N VAL A 138 -35.82 -17.93 -20.98
CA VAL A 138 -34.37 -17.96 -21.11
C VAL A 138 -33.78 -16.69 -20.49
N THR A 139 -32.92 -16.84 -19.50
CA THR A 139 -32.17 -15.72 -18.90
C THR A 139 -30.89 -15.49 -19.69
N ILE A 140 -30.72 -14.28 -20.22
CA ILE A 140 -29.56 -13.82 -20.96
C ILE A 140 -28.61 -13.14 -19.98
N TYR A 141 -27.39 -13.65 -19.86
CA TYR A 141 -26.33 -13.01 -19.09
C TYR A 141 -25.50 -12.13 -20.00
N VAL A 142 -25.48 -10.84 -19.71
CA VAL A 142 -24.76 -9.82 -20.47
C VAL A 142 -23.53 -9.40 -19.71
N SER A 143 -22.40 -9.22 -20.40
CA SER A 143 -21.19 -8.69 -19.79
C SER A 143 -21.39 -7.25 -19.34
N GLY A 144 -21.15 -7.01 -18.05
CA GLY A 144 -20.97 -5.70 -17.45
C GLY A 144 -19.54 -5.16 -17.63
N GLY A 145 -18.66 -5.90 -18.30
CA GLY A 145 -17.24 -5.61 -18.42
C GLY A 145 -16.41 -6.16 -17.25
N PRO A 146 -15.08 -6.00 -17.31
CA PRO A 146 -14.21 -6.42 -16.22
C PRO A 146 -14.50 -5.56 -14.99
N ASP A 147 -14.44 -6.15 -13.80
CA ASP A 147 -14.64 -5.40 -12.55
C ASP A 147 -13.38 -4.60 -12.25
N GLU A 148 -13.34 -3.41 -12.82
CA GLU A 148 -12.24 -2.47 -12.70
C GLU A 148 -12.61 -1.32 -11.76
N VAL A 149 -11.63 -0.90 -10.98
CA VAL A 149 -11.72 0.21 -10.04
C VAL A 149 -10.53 1.15 -10.26
N SER A 150 -10.74 2.45 -10.12
CA SER A 150 -9.66 3.43 -10.22
C SER A 150 -8.93 3.56 -8.89
N VAL A 151 -7.59 3.59 -8.91
CA VAL A 151 -6.80 3.94 -7.74
C VAL A 151 -7.16 5.36 -7.29
N PRO A 152 -7.72 5.55 -6.09
CA PRO A 152 -8.29 6.82 -5.70
C PRO A 152 -7.21 7.83 -5.30
N ALA A 153 -7.19 9.01 -5.92
CA ALA A 153 -6.21 10.06 -5.59
C ALA A 153 -6.43 10.72 -4.22
N ILE A 154 -7.61 10.56 -3.63
CA ILE A 154 -7.95 11.11 -2.31
C ILE A 154 -7.09 10.54 -1.19
N VAL A 155 -6.47 9.37 -1.39
CA VAL A 155 -5.62 8.72 -0.38
C VAL A 155 -4.24 9.37 -0.26
N LEU A 156 -3.84 10.22 -1.21
CA LEU A 156 -2.59 10.99 -1.10
C LEU A 156 -2.70 12.04 0.01
N ASN A 157 -1.63 12.20 0.78
CA ASN A 157 -1.56 13.12 1.93
C ASN A 157 -2.59 12.81 3.04
N GLN A 158 -3.18 11.62 3.05
CA GLN A 158 -4.02 11.13 4.14
C GLN A 158 -3.20 10.30 5.12
N SER A 159 -3.77 10.02 6.28
CA SER A 159 -3.19 9.05 7.21
C SER A 159 -3.21 7.64 6.62
N GLU A 160 -2.22 6.83 7.01
CA GLU A 160 -2.13 5.40 6.67
C GLU A 160 -3.48 4.68 6.92
N ASP A 161 -4.09 4.90 8.09
CA ASP A 161 -5.35 4.27 8.49
C ASP A 161 -6.53 4.65 7.58
N ALA A 162 -6.71 5.95 7.29
CA ALA A 162 -7.78 6.41 6.41
C ALA A 162 -7.58 5.93 4.96
N ALA A 163 -6.33 5.89 4.49
CA ALA A 163 -6.01 5.37 3.16
C ALA A 163 -6.27 3.87 3.05
N LEU A 164 -5.89 3.09 4.06
CA LEU A 164 -6.14 1.64 4.11
C LEU A 164 -7.63 1.32 4.14
N ASP A 165 -8.39 2.00 5.00
CA ASP A 165 -9.85 1.84 5.08
C ASP A 165 -10.52 2.14 3.74
N PHE A 166 -10.13 3.26 3.11
CA PHE A 166 -10.68 3.62 1.81
C PHE A 166 -10.32 2.60 0.71
N LEU A 167 -9.06 2.18 0.63
CA LEU A 167 -8.62 1.24 -0.41
C LEU A 167 -9.24 -0.15 -0.26
N THR A 168 -9.33 -0.65 0.97
CA THR A 168 -9.85 -2.00 1.25
C THR A 168 -11.37 -2.03 1.26
N ASN A 169 -12.03 -1.13 1.99
CA ASN A 169 -13.48 -1.19 2.20
C ASN A 169 -14.28 -0.48 1.11
N THR A 170 -13.74 0.57 0.48
CA THR A 170 -14.46 1.30 -0.58
C THR A 170 -14.14 0.75 -1.97
N THR A 171 -12.85 0.52 -2.27
CA THR A 171 -12.45 0.05 -3.61
C THR A 171 -12.24 -1.47 -3.71
N GLY A 172 -12.15 -2.18 -2.58
CA GLY A 172 -11.90 -3.63 -2.59
C GLY A 172 -10.51 -3.99 -3.12
N LEU A 173 -9.52 -3.13 -2.93
CA LEU A 173 -8.13 -3.32 -3.36
C LEU A 173 -7.30 -3.91 -2.22
N SER A 174 -6.30 -4.71 -2.59
CA SER A 174 -5.34 -5.28 -1.63
C SER A 174 -4.19 -4.30 -1.47
N VAL A 175 -3.75 -4.02 -0.23
CA VAL A 175 -2.74 -2.99 0.04
C VAL A 175 -1.52 -3.57 0.75
N THR A 176 -0.34 -3.24 0.24
CA THR A 176 0.96 -3.52 0.84
C THR A 176 1.63 -2.21 1.21
N ILE A 177 2.14 -2.08 2.44
CA ILE A 177 2.66 -0.81 2.95
C ILE A 177 4.19 -0.82 2.91
N GLU A 178 4.77 0.19 2.29
CA GLU A 178 6.21 0.44 2.28
C GLU A 178 6.50 1.79 2.94
N ARG A 179 7.36 1.80 3.96
CA ARG A 179 7.72 3.02 4.69
C ARG A 179 8.98 3.65 4.11
N ILE A 180 8.92 4.94 3.81
CA ILE A 180 10.01 5.73 3.24
C ILE A 180 10.32 6.91 4.15
N VAL A 181 11.60 7.20 4.35
CA VAL A 181 12.05 8.42 5.04
C VAL A 181 11.78 9.64 4.17
N ASP A 182 11.04 10.60 4.69
CA ASP A 182 10.74 11.86 4.02
C ASP A 182 10.82 13.02 5.04
N PRO A 183 11.75 13.98 4.86
CA PRO A 183 11.93 15.08 5.81
C PRO A 183 10.86 16.16 5.73
N VAL A 184 10.02 16.15 4.69
CA VAL A 184 8.98 17.16 4.46
C VAL A 184 7.60 16.64 4.86
N VAL A 185 7.34 15.35 4.63
CA VAL A 185 6.06 14.72 4.88
C VAL A 185 6.01 14.13 6.30
N PRO A 186 5.01 14.48 7.13
CA PRO A 186 4.88 13.93 8.49
C PRO A 186 4.77 12.40 8.51
N GLU A 187 5.28 11.78 9.58
CA GLU A 187 5.16 10.35 9.82
C GLU A 187 3.71 9.86 9.73
N GLY A 188 3.50 8.70 9.12
CA GLY A 188 2.19 8.06 8.97
C GLY A 188 1.32 8.65 7.85
N THR A 189 1.87 9.55 7.03
CA THR A 189 1.17 10.17 5.90
C THR A 189 1.54 9.48 4.58
N VAL A 190 0.56 9.23 3.72
CA VAL A 190 0.78 8.63 2.39
C VAL A 190 1.46 9.63 1.45
N ILE A 191 2.62 9.25 0.93
CA ILE A 191 3.41 10.02 -0.04
C ILE A 191 2.94 9.73 -1.46
N ARG A 192 2.82 8.44 -1.80
CA ARG A 192 2.42 7.97 -3.15
C ARG A 192 1.85 6.55 -3.11
N THR A 193 1.27 6.14 -4.23
CA THR A 193 0.84 4.76 -4.49
C THR A 193 1.52 4.21 -5.74
N ASP A 194 1.65 2.90 -5.81
CA ASP A 194 1.98 2.16 -7.03
C ASP A 194 1.01 0.98 -7.19
N PRO A 195 0.13 0.95 -8.20
CA PRO A 195 0.01 1.90 -9.33
C PRO A 195 -0.34 3.34 -8.93
N ALA A 196 -0.01 4.28 -9.83
CA ALA A 196 -0.25 5.70 -9.61
C ALA A 196 -1.76 6.00 -9.47
N PRO A 197 -2.13 7.09 -8.78
CA PRO A 197 -3.53 7.50 -8.68
C PRO A 197 -4.20 7.69 -10.04
N ASN A 198 -5.50 7.42 -10.07
CA ASN A 198 -6.38 7.38 -11.25
C ASN A 198 -6.05 6.27 -12.27
N THR A 199 -5.11 5.37 -11.95
CA THR A 199 -4.90 4.16 -12.75
C THR A 199 -6.06 3.21 -12.58
N ILE A 200 -6.54 2.62 -13.67
CA ILE A 200 -7.60 1.62 -13.63
C ILE A 200 -6.96 0.25 -13.39
N VAL A 201 -7.41 -0.45 -12.36
CA VAL A 201 -6.93 -1.79 -11.97
C VAL A 201 -8.13 -2.70 -11.72
N ARG A 202 -7.92 -4.01 -11.76
CA ARG A 202 -8.98 -4.96 -11.41
C ARG A 202 -9.28 -4.89 -9.91
N ARG A 203 -10.53 -5.04 -9.52
CA ARG A 203 -10.90 -5.19 -8.11
C ARG A 203 -10.13 -6.37 -7.50
N GLY A 204 -9.63 -6.19 -6.27
CA GLY A 204 -8.77 -7.17 -5.59
C GLY A 204 -7.29 -7.10 -5.97
N SER A 205 -6.89 -6.29 -6.95
CA SER A 205 -5.46 -6.10 -7.30
C SER A 205 -4.67 -5.56 -6.11
N GLU A 206 -3.39 -5.92 -6.06
CA GLU A 206 -2.45 -5.43 -5.05
C GLU A 206 -1.89 -4.06 -5.45
N ILE A 207 -1.81 -3.16 -4.48
CA ILE A 207 -1.26 -1.80 -4.59
C ILE A 207 -0.27 -1.59 -3.46
N THR A 208 0.89 -1.03 -3.80
CA THR A 208 1.87 -0.60 -2.82
C THR A 208 1.58 0.84 -2.38
N LEU A 209 1.36 1.03 -1.08
CA LEU A 209 1.17 2.32 -0.43
C LEU A 209 2.49 2.77 0.19
N PHE A 210 3.03 3.89 -0.28
CA PHE A 210 4.26 4.45 0.26
C PHE A 210 3.92 5.48 1.33
N VAL A 211 4.27 5.17 2.57
CA VAL A 211 3.96 5.97 3.76
C VAL A 211 5.23 6.61 4.29
N SER A 212 5.16 7.88 4.67
CA SER A 212 6.27 8.58 5.30
C SER A 212 6.57 8.01 6.69
N SER A 213 7.84 7.73 6.97
CA SER A 213 8.36 7.48 8.32
C SER A 213 8.91 8.76 8.98
N GLY A 214 8.64 9.94 8.41
CA GLY A 214 9.17 11.22 8.86
C GLY A 214 10.64 11.47 8.44
N PRO A 215 11.31 12.49 9.02
CA PRO A 215 12.67 12.93 8.65
C PRO A 215 13.77 11.91 8.95
N GLY A 216 13.41 10.77 9.53
CA GLY A 216 14.35 9.77 10.00
C GLY A 216 14.92 10.14 11.37
N LYS A 217 15.53 9.16 12.02
CA LYS A 217 16.08 9.29 13.37
C LYS A 217 17.60 9.36 13.32
N THR A 218 18.20 10.11 14.24
CA THR A 218 19.64 10.16 14.47
C THR A 218 19.94 10.22 15.98
N ASN A 219 21.16 9.85 16.36
CA ASN A 219 21.60 9.94 17.75
C ASN A 219 22.30 11.27 17.99
N VAL A 220 22.00 11.90 19.13
CA VAL A 220 22.71 13.11 19.56
C VAL A 220 24.16 12.75 19.91
N PRO A 221 25.17 13.37 19.29
CA PRO A 221 26.57 13.10 19.61
C PRO A 221 26.95 13.62 21.01
N VAL A 222 28.12 13.19 21.50
CA VAL A 222 28.71 13.76 22.72
C VAL A 222 29.32 15.11 22.36
N LEU A 223 28.80 16.19 22.94
CA LEU A 223 29.24 17.56 22.65
C LEU A 223 29.99 18.18 23.82
N VAL A 224 29.64 17.77 25.05
CA VAL A 224 30.29 18.27 26.27
C VAL A 224 31.80 18.02 26.23
N GLY A 225 32.57 19.08 26.47
CA GLY A 225 34.03 19.08 26.44
C GLY A 225 34.67 19.34 25.07
N LEU A 226 33.88 19.35 23.99
CA LEU A 226 34.37 19.76 22.66
C LEU A 226 34.45 21.28 22.53
N LEU A 227 35.26 21.75 21.59
CA LEU A 227 35.27 23.16 21.20
C LEU A 227 33.96 23.52 20.46
N GLU A 228 33.53 24.78 20.54
CA GLU A 228 32.31 25.25 19.87
C GLU A 228 32.27 24.91 18.37
N ASN A 229 33.38 25.14 17.66
CA ASN A 229 33.48 24.86 16.22
C ASN A 229 33.38 23.35 15.91
N GLU A 230 33.96 22.50 16.75
CA GLU A 230 33.90 21.04 16.61
C GLU A 230 32.49 20.53 16.89
N ALA A 231 31.86 21.03 17.96
CA ALA A 231 30.50 20.67 18.35
C ALA A 231 29.47 21.05 17.28
N THR A 232 29.54 22.28 16.77
CA THR A 232 28.63 22.76 15.70
C THR A 232 28.83 22.02 14.38
N THR A 233 30.08 21.67 14.03
CA THR A 233 30.39 20.86 12.84
C THR A 233 29.85 19.44 12.97
N LEU A 234 29.95 18.83 14.15
CA LEU A 234 29.40 17.49 14.40
C LEU A 234 27.88 17.47 14.38
N LEU A 235 27.21 18.49 14.92
CA LEU A 235 25.75 18.59 14.87
C LEU A 235 25.23 18.72 13.44
N ALA A 236 25.88 19.56 12.64
CA ALA A 236 25.48 19.84 11.26
C ALA A 236 26.04 18.83 10.22
N SER A 237 26.72 17.77 10.66
CA SER A 237 27.25 16.75 9.73
C SER A 237 26.13 15.96 9.06
N GLU A 238 26.39 15.38 7.87
CA GLU A 238 25.42 14.52 7.17
C GLU A 238 25.02 13.27 7.98
N ASP A 239 25.80 12.90 8.99
CA ASP A 239 25.49 11.78 9.88
C ASP A 239 24.39 12.14 10.89
N HIS A 240 24.37 13.40 11.34
CA HIS A 240 23.49 13.87 12.40
C HIS A 240 22.38 14.80 11.91
N GLU A 241 22.65 15.70 10.96
CA GLU A 241 21.69 16.67 10.39
C GLU A 241 20.86 17.39 11.46
N LEU A 242 21.48 17.73 12.59
CA LEU A 242 20.82 18.41 13.71
C LEU A 242 20.97 19.92 13.55
N THR A 243 19.94 20.64 14.01
CA THR A 243 19.99 22.10 14.14
C THR A 243 20.55 22.44 15.52
N TYR A 244 21.11 23.64 15.69
CA TYR A 244 21.68 24.05 16.98
C TYR A 244 21.47 25.52 17.32
N ILE A 245 21.41 25.79 18.62
CA ILE A 245 21.49 27.13 19.20
C ILE A 245 22.70 27.16 20.15
N VAL A 246 23.52 28.20 20.04
CA VAL A 246 24.65 28.42 20.95
C VAL A 246 24.24 29.46 22.00
N GLU A 247 24.31 29.08 23.26
CA GLU A 247 24.21 29.98 24.41
C GLU A 247 25.59 30.11 25.06
N TYR A 248 25.88 31.28 25.62
CA TYR A 248 27.16 31.57 26.27
C TYR A 248 26.98 31.81 27.75
N VAL A 249 27.91 31.28 28.56
CA VAL A 249 27.97 31.49 30.00
C VAL A 249 29.32 32.06 30.40
N ASP A 250 29.32 33.16 31.15
CA ASP A 250 30.54 33.77 31.66
C ASP A 250 31.15 32.90 32.76
N LEU A 251 32.43 32.57 32.64
CA LEU A 251 33.19 31.81 33.63
C LEU A 251 33.78 32.76 34.69
N GLU A 252 34.05 32.24 35.88
CA GLU A 252 34.55 33.07 37.00
C GLU A 252 36.05 33.37 36.90
N THR A 253 36.81 32.56 36.16
CA THR A 253 38.28 32.64 36.12
C THR A 253 38.83 32.73 34.69
N PRO A 254 39.84 33.60 34.43
CA PRO A 254 40.48 33.73 33.11
C PRO A 254 41.24 32.50 32.60
N GLU A 255 41.52 31.51 33.46
CA GLU A 255 42.27 30.29 33.14
C GLU A 255 41.39 29.03 33.26
N ASP A 256 40.06 29.19 33.15
CA ASP A 256 39.14 28.07 33.24
C ASP A 256 39.34 27.11 32.04
N PRO A 257 39.50 25.79 32.28
CA PRO A 257 39.70 24.81 31.20
C PRO A 257 38.50 24.69 30.25
N ASN A 258 37.33 25.24 30.62
CA ASN A 258 36.12 25.22 29.81
C ASN A 258 35.97 26.45 28.88
N ASP A 259 36.95 27.35 28.84
CA ASP A 259 36.94 28.48 27.91
C ASP A 259 36.85 28.00 26.44
N GLY A 260 35.84 28.51 25.72
CA GLY A 260 35.53 28.13 24.34
C GLY A 260 35.03 26.69 24.15
N ARG A 261 34.69 25.98 25.25
CA ARG A 261 34.19 24.59 25.22
C ARG A 261 32.73 24.51 25.63
N VAL A 262 32.06 23.49 25.10
CA VAL A 262 30.69 23.15 25.50
C VAL A 262 30.68 22.59 26.91
N THR A 263 29.98 23.28 27.82
CA THR A 263 29.79 22.88 29.22
C THR A 263 28.52 22.06 29.41
N GLU A 264 27.48 22.35 28.63
CA GLU A 264 26.18 21.69 28.74
C GLU A 264 25.54 21.51 27.35
N GLN A 265 24.74 20.45 27.21
CA GLN A 265 23.90 20.19 26.04
C GLN A 265 22.47 19.89 26.50
N SER A 266 21.46 20.43 25.81
CA SER A 266 20.05 20.27 26.21
C SER A 266 19.54 18.83 26.09
N ILE A 267 19.95 18.13 25.04
CA ILE A 267 19.61 16.73 24.81
C ILE A 267 20.83 15.89 25.13
N ARG A 268 20.67 14.85 25.96
CA ARG A 268 21.77 13.98 26.36
C ARG A 268 22.38 13.24 25.17
N ALA A 269 23.69 13.04 25.22
CA ALA A 269 24.41 12.25 24.23
C ALA A 269 23.90 10.80 24.17
N GLY A 270 23.75 10.28 22.96
CA GLY A 270 23.20 8.97 22.67
C GLY A 270 21.67 8.89 22.70
N THR A 271 20.96 10.01 22.93
CA THR A 271 19.50 10.06 22.77
C THR A 271 19.14 10.09 21.29
N GLU A 272 18.18 9.26 20.90
CA GLU A 272 17.63 9.24 19.54
C GLU A 272 16.59 10.36 19.37
N VAL A 273 16.77 11.17 18.34
CA VAL A 273 15.91 12.31 17.99
C VAL A 273 15.62 12.32 16.51
N ASP A 274 14.59 13.06 16.09
CA ASP A 274 14.33 13.30 14.67
C ASP A 274 15.46 14.11 14.04
N ARG A 275 15.84 13.77 12.80
CA ARG A 275 16.74 14.64 12.03
C ARG A 275 16.14 16.03 11.91
N GLY A 276 17.00 17.05 11.98
CA GLY A 276 16.61 18.45 12.06
C GLY A 276 16.24 18.94 13.46
N SER A 277 16.20 18.07 14.48
CA SER A 277 15.96 18.49 15.88
C SER A 277 16.99 19.51 16.34
N GLU A 278 16.54 20.46 17.16
CA GLU A 278 17.37 21.54 17.68
C GLU A 278 18.03 21.13 19.01
N VAL A 279 19.36 21.20 19.05
CA VAL A 279 20.16 20.98 20.26
C VAL A 279 20.74 22.30 20.74
N ILE A 280 20.46 22.68 21.98
CA ILE A 280 21.05 23.88 22.60
C ILE A 280 22.36 23.46 23.24
N ILE A 281 23.45 24.14 22.89
CA ILE A 281 24.76 23.97 23.51
C ILE A 281 25.12 25.23 24.30
N VAL A 282 25.64 25.04 25.51
CA VAL A 282 26.13 26.13 26.36
C VAL A 282 27.65 26.13 26.30
N VAL A 283 28.25 27.26 25.93
CA VAL A 283 29.70 27.44 25.80
C VAL A 283 30.21 28.39 26.89
N GLY A 284 31.26 27.97 27.59
CA GLY A 284 31.92 28.81 28.59
C GLY A 284 32.79 29.89 27.95
N ILE A 285 32.67 31.13 28.39
CA ILE A 285 33.54 32.24 28.00
C ILE A 285 34.30 32.73 29.24
N ALA A 286 35.64 32.67 29.22
CA ALA A 286 36.46 33.19 30.29
C ALA A 286 36.61 34.74 30.22
N PRO A 287 36.68 35.43 31.37
CA PRO A 287 36.89 36.86 31.42
C PRO A 287 38.32 37.19 30.99
N GLU A 288 38.51 38.32 30.29
CA GLU A 288 39.83 38.75 29.83
C GLU A 288 40.84 38.83 30.98
N PRO A 289 42.08 38.32 30.82
CA PRO A 289 43.07 38.41 31.87
C PRO A 289 43.40 39.88 32.17
N THR A 290 43.27 40.27 33.44
CA THR A 290 43.66 41.61 33.88
C THR A 290 45.18 41.75 33.83
N THR A 291 45.67 42.39 32.75
CA THR A 291 47.09 42.70 32.59
C THR A 291 47.52 43.79 33.58
N THR A 292 48.12 43.38 34.71
CA THR A 292 48.82 44.34 35.58
C THR A 292 50.19 44.64 34.98
N THR A 293 50.32 45.80 34.36
CA THR A 293 51.61 46.34 33.88
C THR A 293 52.55 46.56 35.08
N SER A 294 53.57 45.72 35.25
CA SER A 294 54.65 45.95 36.20
C SER A 294 55.76 46.78 35.54
N THR A 295 55.86 48.07 35.85
CA THR A 295 57.01 48.93 35.49
C THR A 295 58.27 48.47 36.25
N THR A 296 59.25 47.90 35.55
CA THR A 296 60.59 47.65 36.09
C THR A 296 61.47 48.88 35.86
N THR A 297 61.89 49.55 36.94
CA THR A 297 62.84 50.67 36.90
C THR A 297 64.25 50.15 36.61
N THR A 298 64.80 50.47 35.44
CA THR A 298 66.19 50.15 35.07
C THR A 298 67.15 51.18 35.67
N THR A 299 67.90 50.80 36.70
CA THR A 299 69.00 51.61 37.26
C THR A 299 70.24 51.45 36.38
N THR A 300 70.73 52.55 35.82
CA THR A 300 71.96 52.65 35.03
C THR A 300 73.17 52.74 35.97
N THR A 301 74.11 51.80 35.88
CA THR A 301 75.46 51.96 36.45
C THR A 301 76.52 51.82 35.36
N THR A 302 77.24 52.91 35.15
CA THR A 302 78.37 53.08 34.23
C THR A 302 79.65 52.56 34.89
N THR A 303 80.37 51.63 34.24
CA THR A 303 81.77 51.35 34.55
C THR A 303 82.55 51.00 33.28
N THR A 304 83.75 51.57 33.20
CA THR A 304 84.62 51.79 32.04
C THR A 304 85.70 50.70 31.87
N VAL A 305 85.89 50.26 30.60
CA VAL A 305 87.05 49.62 29.89
C VAL A 305 87.77 48.38 30.48
N PRO A 306 88.23 47.43 29.62
CA PRO A 306 89.55 47.57 28.96
C PRO A 306 89.58 47.10 27.48
N PRO A 307 90.56 47.52 26.66
CA PRO A 307 90.80 46.92 25.34
C PRO A 307 91.95 45.91 25.43
N THR A 308 91.82 44.72 24.83
CA THR A 308 92.99 43.97 24.34
C THR A 308 92.62 43.02 23.20
N THR A 309 93.52 43.00 22.23
CA THR A 309 93.64 42.26 20.99
C THR A 309 93.90 40.75 21.15
N THR A 310 93.52 40.00 20.10
CA THR A 310 94.11 38.74 19.59
C THR A 310 94.19 37.51 20.51
N THR A 311 93.57 36.39 20.13
CA THR A 311 94.19 35.32 19.29
C THR A 311 93.22 34.12 19.16
N SER A 312 93.24 33.53 17.96
CA SER A 312 92.73 32.25 17.47
C SER A 312 92.68 31.08 18.48
N THR A 313 91.71 30.16 18.38
CA THR A 313 91.81 28.88 17.63
C THR A 313 90.66 27.89 17.97
N THR A 314 90.07 27.37 16.89
CA THR A 314 89.60 25.97 16.65
C THR A 314 88.39 25.36 17.37
N SER A 315 87.55 24.75 16.51
CA SER A 315 86.82 23.47 16.68
C SER A 315 85.69 23.43 17.71
N THR A 316 84.52 22.85 17.45
CA THR A 316 84.10 21.88 16.43
C THR A 316 82.57 21.91 16.39
N THR A 317 82.04 22.06 15.19
CA THR A 317 81.06 21.17 14.54
C THR A 317 79.71 20.88 15.22
N SER A 318 78.69 21.04 14.36
CA SER A 318 77.51 20.16 14.16
C SER A 318 76.47 20.13 15.26
N THR A 319 75.17 20.18 14.98
CA THR A 319 74.43 19.88 13.75
C THR A 319 73.05 20.55 13.89
N THR A 320 72.69 21.44 12.96
CA THR A 320 71.67 21.21 11.88
C THR A 320 70.26 20.99 12.47
N SER A 321 69.36 21.98 12.33
CA SER A 321 68.47 22.19 11.16
C SER A 321 67.21 21.31 11.27
N THR A 322 66.01 21.74 10.91
CA THR A 322 65.55 22.55 9.77
C THR A 322 64.25 23.26 10.21
N THR A 323 63.95 24.52 9.88
CA THR A 323 63.45 24.99 8.57
C THR A 323 62.28 24.09 8.11
N SER A 324 61.09 24.58 7.72
CA SER A 324 60.84 25.57 6.67
C SER A 324 59.31 25.83 6.68
N THR A 325 58.86 27.09 6.58
CA THR A 325 58.22 27.70 5.38
C THR A 325 56.88 27.04 5.02
N THR A 326 55.79 27.72 4.65
CA THR A 326 55.57 28.95 3.87
C THR A 326 54.04 29.15 3.93
N SER A 327 53.51 30.27 4.41
CA SER A 327 52.99 31.36 3.56
C SER A 327 52.53 30.94 2.16
N THR A 328 51.22 31.03 1.90
CA THR A 328 50.69 31.73 0.71
C THR A 328 49.21 32.10 0.89
N THR A 329 48.97 33.36 0.56
CA THR A 329 47.80 34.24 0.61
C THR A 329 46.74 33.88 -0.46
N PRO A 330 45.50 34.39 -0.39
CA PRO A 330 44.34 33.91 -1.14
C PRO A 330 44.14 34.64 -2.47
N SER A 331 43.16 34.20 -3.28
CA SER A 331 42.72 34.92 -4.47
C SER A 331 41.22 34.77 -4.73
N THR A 332 40.65 35.91 -5.09
CA THR A 332 39.25 36.37 -5.08
C THR A 332 38.67 36.42 -6.50
N THR A 333 37.35 36.25 -6.66
CA THR A 333 36.46 36.83 -7.72
C THR A 333 36.57 36.23 -9.16
N ALA A 334 35.52 35.99 -9.97
CA ALA A 334 34.20 36.61 -10.21
C ALA A 334 33.23 35.66 -11.00
N PRO A 335 31.93 36.03 -11.18
CA PRO A 335 30.90 35.31 -11.96
C PRO A 335 30.73 35.83 -13.41
N PRO A 336 29.83 35.25 -14.25
CA PRO A 336 28.59 36.00 -14.59
C PRO A 336 27.31 35.16 -14.98
N THR A 337 26.13 35.78 -14.75
CA THR A 337 24.83 35.92 -15.52
C THR A 337 24.52 35.02 -16.74
N SER A 338 23.30 34.79 -17.29
CA SER A 338 21.86 35.09 -17.10
C SER A 338 21.09 34.54 -18.35
N THR A 339 19.76 34.28 -18.24
CA THR A 339 18.67 34.24 -19.29
C THR A 339 18.74 33.21 -20.45
N ALA A 340 17.68 32.62 -21.04
CA ALA A 340 16.20 32.68 -21.03
C ALA A 340 15.63 31.41 -21.77
N PRO A 341 14.31 31.10 -21.75
CA PRO A 341 13.72 29.89 -22.38
C PRO A 341 13.15 30.13 -23.80
N SER A 342 13.14 29.10 -24.66
CA SER A 342 12.51 29.13 -25.99
C SER A 342 11.25 28.24 -26.05
N THR A 343 10.10 28.88 -26.16
CA THR A 343 8.80 28.29 -26.51
C THR A 343 8.65 28.25 -28.04
N THR A 344 8.15 27.16 -28.62
CA THR A 344 7.69 27.12 -30.02
C THR A 344 6.44 26.26 -30.10
N ALA A 345 5.33 26.88 -30.53
CA ALA A 345 4.05 26.27 -30.85
C ALA A 345 3.96 25.94 -32.35
N PRO A 346 3.20 24.93 -32.79
CA PRO A 346 2.83 24.73 -34.19
C PRO A 346 1.45 25.35 -34.53
N PRO A 347 1.16 25.63 -35.82
CA PRO A 347 -0.01 26.38 -36.24
C PRO A 347 -1.27 25.52 -36.48
N THR A 348 -2.38 26.24 -36.48
CA THR A 348 -3.75 25.91 -36.87
C THR A 348 -3.87 25.23 -38.25
N THR A 349 -4.85 24.34 -38.40
CA THR A 349 -5.48 24.06 -39.70
C THR A 349 -6.99 23.91 -39.51
N THR A 350 -7.71 24.73 -40.25
CA THR A 350 -9.16 24.71 -40.47
C THR A 350 -9.41 24.00 -41.79
N ALA A 351 -10.28 22.98 -41.79
CA ALA A 351 -11.18 22.58 -42.87
C ALA A 351 -12.14 21.51 -42.34
#